data_AF-A0A966G5A8-F1
#
_entry.id   AF-A0A966G5A8-F1
#
_cell.length_a   1.000
_cell.length_b   1.000
_cell.length_c   1.000
_cell.angle_alpha   90.00
_cell.angle_beta   90.00
_cell.angle_gamma   90.00
#
_symmetry.space_group_name_H-M   'P 1'
#
loop_
_entity.id
_entity.type
_entity.pdbx_description
1 polymer ?
#
loop_
_entity_poly.entity_id
_entity_poly.type
_entity_poly.pdbx_seq_one_letter_code
_entity_poly.pdbx_strand_id
1 'polypeptide(L)' 'MGITLAETKAKGWNALIKELGHAGATKFILLYEPGEGDYTRERRELFKGITIEEIMKDIEKLKQTKK' A
#
# COMPACT_ATOMS: atom_id res chain seq x y z
N MET A 1 -21.14 20.35 -16.53
CA MET A 1 -19.75 19.85 -16.43
C MET A 1 -19.81 18.40 -15.99
N GLY A 2 -19.18 17.48 -16.73
CA GLY A 2 -19.13 16.07 -16.36
C GLY A 2 -18.14 15.81 -15.23
N ILE A 3 -18.20 14.60 -14.65
CA ILE A 3 -17.24 14.14 -13.64
C ILE A 3 -15.85 14.12 -14.28
N THR A 4 -14.85 14.67 -13.58
CA THR A 4 -13.45 14.65 -14.03
C THR A 4 -12.85 13.25 -13.91
N LEU A 5 -11.70 13.02 -14.56
CA LEU A 5 -10.98 11.75 -14.44
C LEU A 5 -10.53 11.48 -12.99
N ALA A 6 -10.08 12.51 -12.28
CA ALA A 6 -9.67 12.39 -10.88
C ALA A 6 -10.86 11.98 -9.99
N GLU A 7 -12.01 12.62 -10.15
CA GLU A 7 -13.22 12.29 -9.41
C GLU A 7 -13.74 10.88 -9.78
N THR A 8 -13.62 10.48 -11.03
CA THR A 8 -13.98 9.12 -11.48
C THR A 8 -13.10 8.08 -10.81
N LYS A 9 -11.78 8.29 -10.77
CA LYS A 9 -10.83 7.40 -10.08
C LYS A 9 -11.14 7.29 -8.59
N ALA A 10 -11.35 8.42 -7.92
CA ALA A 10 -11.67 8.43 -6.50
C ALA A 10 -13.00 7.71 -6.18
N LYS A 11 -14.04 7.95 -6.98
CA LYS A 11 -15.34 7.28 -6.82
C LYS A 11 -15.25 5.79 -7.08
N GLY A 12 -14.56 5.37 -8.14
CA GLY A 12 -14.34 3.96 -8.46
C GLY A 12 -13.58 3.23 -7.35
N TRP A 13 -12.50 3.84 -6.84
CA TRP A 13 -11.74 3.31 -5.72
C TRP A 13 -12.60 3.12 -4.46
N ASN A 14 -13.39 4.14 -4.09
CA ASN A 14 -14.27 4.07 -2.93
C ASN A 14 -15.36 3.00 -3.08
N ALA A 15 -15.91 2.82 -4.29
CA ALA A 15 -16.87 1.77 -4.57
C ALA A 15 -16.25 0.38 -4.41
N LEU A 16 -15.03 0.17 -4.92
CA LEU A 16 -14.31 -1.10 -4.76
C LEU A 16 -13.99 -1.40 -3.29
N ILE A 17 -13.53 -0.40 -2.52
CA ILE A 17 -13.28 -0.59 -1.07
C ILE A 17 -14.56 -0.99 -0.35
N LYS A 18 -15.69 -0.34 -0.67
CA LYS A 18 -16.96 -0.59 -0.01
C LYS A 18 -17.39 -2.06 -0.15
N GLU A 19 -17.23 -2.64 -1.33
CA GLU A 19 -17.70 -4.00 -1.62
C GLU A 19 -16.65 -5.09 -1.31
N LEU A 20 -15.36 -4.80 -1.49
CA LEU A 20 -14.29 -5.81 -1.45
C LEU A 20 -13.29 -5.61 -0.30
N GLY A 21 -13.38 -4.50 0.43
CA GLY A 21 -12.34 -4.03 1.35
C GLY A 21 -11.06 -3.61 0.61
N HIS A 22 -10.13 -3.01 1.34
CA HIS A 22 -8.87 -2.50 0.77
C HIS A 22 -8.07 -3.58 0.02
N ALA A 23 -7.91 -4.76 0.62
CA ALA A 23 -7.14 -5.84 0.02
C ALA A 23 -7.81 -6.40 -1.26
N GLY A 24 -9.14 -6.54 -1.25
CA GLY A 24 -9.89 -7.01 -2.41
C GLY A 24 -9.91 -5.98 -3.54
N ALA A 25 -10.09 -4.70 -3.21
CA ALA A 25 -10.04 -3.59 -4.16
C ALA A 25 -8.68 -3.50 -4.87
N THR A 26 -7.57 -3.58 -4.13
CA THR A 26 -6.22 -3.58 -4.72
C THR A 26 -6.02 -4.78 -5.65
N LYS A 27 -6.41 -6.00 -5.22
CA LYS A 27 -6.31 -7.19 -6.07
C LYS A 27 -7.12 -7.05 -7.35
N PHE A 28 -8.33 -6.50 -7.25
CA PHE A 28 -9.19 -6.26 -8.42
C PHE A 28 -8.50 -5.36 -9.45
N ILE A 29 -7.89 -4.25 -9.02
CA ILE A 29 -7.12 -3.38 -9.91
C ILE A 29 -5.97 -4.16 -10.56
N LEU A 30 -5.21 -4.92 -9.78
CA LEU A 30 -4.06 -5.69 -10.27
C LEU A 30 -4.42 -6.80 -11.29
N LEU A 31 -5.69 -7.23 -11.37
CA LEU A 31 -6.12 -8.17 -12.41
C LEU A 31 -6.10 -7.55 -13.80
N TYR A 32 -6.32 -6.24 -13.90
CA TYR A 32 -6.42 -5.51 -15.17
C TYR A 32 -5.21 -4.62 -15.41
N GLU A 33 -4.59 -4.14 -14.33
CA GLU A 33 -3.38 -3.33 -14.34
C GLU A 33 -2.34 -4.01 -13.43
N PRO A 34 -1.67 -5.08 -13.89
CA PRO A 34 -0.72 -5.86 -13.08
C PRO A 34 0.47 -5.04 -12.55
N GLY A 35 0.62 -3.80 -13.01
CA GLY A 35 1.78 -2.97 -12.72
C GLY A 35 3.01 -3.46 -13.47
N GLU A 36 4.12 -2.77 -13.24
CA GLU A 36 5.43 -3.14 -13.77
C GLU A 36 6.42 -3.25 -12.62
N GLY A 37 7.54 -3.95 -12.85
CA GLY A 37 8.61 -4.12 -11.87
C GLY A 37 8.56 -5.46 -11.13
N ASP A 38 9.58 -5.70 -10.31
CA ASP A 38 9.67 -6.89 -9.45
C ASP A 38 9.84 -6.42 -8.01
N TYR A 39 8.70 -6.15 -7.37
CA TYR A 39 8.68 -5.74 -5.97
C TYR A 39 9.39 -6.75 -5.07
N THR A 40 9.42 -8.04 -5.42
CA THR A 40 10.14 -9.04 -4.62
C THR A 40 11.64 -8.81 -4.66
N ARG A 41 12.19 -8.46 -5.83
CA ARG A 41 13.60 -8.07 -5.99
C ARG A 41 13.87 -6.73 -5.33
N GLU A 42 13.06 -5.72 -5.61
CA GLU A 42 13.23 -4.37 -5.08
C GLU A 42 13.16 -4.34 -3.55
N ARG A 43 12.18 -5.05 -2.96
CA ARG A 43 12.04 -5.20 -1.51
C ARG A 43 13.29 -5.82 -0.89
N ARG A 44 13.90 -6.82 -1.52
CA ARG A 44 15.13 -7.43 -0.98
C ARG A 44 16.28 -6.43 -0.89
N GLU A 45 16.43 -5.56 -1.89
CA GLU A 45 17.48 -4.53 -1.86
C GLU A 45 17.13 -3.40 -0.88
N LEU A 46 15.86 -2.95 -0.87
CA LEU A 46 15.39 -1.88 0.01
C LEU A 46 15.56 -2.23 1.50
N PHE A 47 15.30 -3.48 1.88
CA PHE A 47 15.41 -3.95 3.26
C PHE A 47 16.71 -4.72 3.53
N LYS A 48 17.71 -4.58 2.65
CA LYS A 48 18.99 -5.27 2.80
C LYS A 48 19.70 -4.80 4.07
N GLY A 49 20.06 -5.77 4.91
CA GLY A 49 20.75 -5.51 6.17
C GLY A 49 19.83 -5.05 7.31
N ILE A 50 18.54 -4.82 7.07
CA ILE A 50 17.58 -4.49 8.13
C ILE A 50 17.19 -5.78 8.86
N THR A 51 17.40 -5.81 10.18
CA THR A 51 16.99 -6.95 11.02
C THR A 51 15.68 -6.70 11.75
N ILE A 52 15.03 -7.79 12.18
CA ILE A 52 13.79 -7.70 12.97
C ILE A 52 14.06 -6.98 14.29
N GLU A 53 15.22 -7.20 14.90
CA GLU A 53 15.61 -6.57 16.16
C GLU A 53 15.73 -5.05 16.03
N GLU A 54 16.25 -4.56 14.90
CA GLU A 54 16.32 -3.13 14.59
C GLU A 54 14.92 -2.53 14.44
N ILE A 55 14.05 -3.20 13.68
CA ILE A 55 12.65 -2.78 13.51
C ILE A 55 11.94 -2.70 14.87
N MET A 56 12.12 -3.70 15.73
CA MET A 56 11.51 -3.73 17.06
C MET A 56 12.01 -2.61 17.96
N LYS A 57 13.32 -2.29 17.92
CA LYS A 57 13.89 -1.15 18.64
C LYS A 57 13.28 0.18 18.19
N ASP A 58 13.08 0.37 16.90
CA ASP A 58 12.52 1.60 16.37
C ASP A 58 11.03 1.75 16.71
N ILE A 59 10.27 0.66 16.67
CA ILE A 59 8.88 0.64 17.17
C ILE A 59 8.82 1.07 18.64
N GLU A 60 9.72 0.57 19.47
CA GLU A 60 9.75 0.88 20.90
C GLU A 60 10.11 2.35 21.16
N LYS A 61 11.09 2.91 20.45
CA LYS A 61 11.39 4.35 20.49
C LYS A 61 10.17 5.20 20.12
N LEU A 62 9.48 4.85 19.03
CA LEU A 62 8.29 5.58 18.58
C LEU A 62 7.15 5.58 19.61
N LYS A 63 6.99 4.49 20.37
CA LYS A 63 6.04 4.42 21.48
C LYS A 63 6.46 5.33 22.65
N GLN A 64 7.76 5.40 22.95
CA GLN A 64 8.30 6.23 24.03
C GLN A 64 8.20 7.73 23.72
N THR A 65 8.41 8.15 22.47
CA THR A 65 8.30 9.56 22.06
C THR A 65 6.85 10.06 22.01
N LYS A 66 5.86 9.16 21.96
CA LYS A 66 4.43 9.49 22.02
C LYS A 66 3.86 9.55 23.44
N LYS A 67 4.69 9.34 24.47
CA LYS A 67 4.31 9.38 25.88
C LYS A 67 4.85 10.64 26.54
#